data_AF-A0A954N604-F1
#
_entry.id   AF-A0A954N604-F1
#
_cell.length_a   1.000
_cell.length_b   1.000
_cell.length_c   1.000
_cell.angle_alpha   90.00
_cell.angle_beta   90.00
_cell.angle_gamma   90.00
#
_symmetry.space_group_name_H-M   'P 1'
#
loop_
_entity.id
_entity.type
_entity.pdbx_description
1 polymer ?
#
loop_
_entity_poly.entity_id
_entity_poly.type
_entity_poly.pdbx_seq_one_letter_code
_entity_poly.pdbx_strand_id
1 'polypeptide(L)' 'VEYSLRLKKELGPGLVWVTGYANDVMAYIPSERVLREGGYEGESSMVYYMMPSKWASGIEERIVGTVHELFSAASR' A
#
# COMPACT_ATOMS: atom_id res chain seq x y z
N VAL A 1 4.74 -5.98 -3.73
CA VAL A 1 4.06 -6.89 -4.70
C VAL A 1 2.59 -7.13 -4.33
N GLU A 2 2.26 -7.39 -3.07
CA GLU A 2 0.91 -7.80 -2.64
C GLU A 2 -0.20 -6.80 -2.97
N TYR A 3 -0.01 -5.49 -2.80
CA TYR A 3 -0.98 -4.47 -3.24
C TYR A 3 -1.36 -4.63 -4.71
N SER A 4 -0.37 -4.88 -5.59
CA SER A 4 -0.63 -5.00 -7.03
C SER A 4 -1.49 -6.22 -7.35
N LEU A 5 -1.21 -7.36 -6.72
CA LEU A 5 -1.97 -8.58 -6.91
C LEU A 5 -3.39 -8.45 -6.35
N ARG A 6 -3.52 -7.87 -5.14
CA ARG A 6 -4.81 -7.65 -4.47
C ARG A 6 -5.72 -6.74 -5.30
N LEU A 7 -5.24 -5.56 -5.67
CA LEU A 7 -6.04 -4.59 -6.44
C LEU A 7 -6.46 -5.13 -7.80
N LYS A 8 -5.57 -5.82 -8.53
CA LYS A 8 -5.92 -6.47 -9.81
C LYS A 8 -6.99 -7.56 -9.65
N LYS A 9 -6.96 -8.30 -8.54
CA LYS A 9 -7.96 -9.33 -8.23
C LYS A 9 -9.31 -8.70 -7.88
N GLU A 10 -9.30 -7.66 -7.06
CA GLU A 10 -10.53 -7.06 -6.51
C GLU A 10 -11.25 -6.12 -7.48
N LEU A 11 -10.51 -5.35 -8.29
CA LEU A 11 -11.10 -4.37 -9.21
C LEU A 11 -11.39 -4.96 -10.61
N GLY A 12 -10.74 -6.06 -10.98
CA GLY A 12 -10.97 -6.78 -12.21
C GLY A 12 -9.77 -6.81 -13.17
N PRO A 13 -9.69 -7.84 -14.03
CA PRO A 13 -8.56 -8.05 -14.93
C PRO A 13 -8.45 -6.91 -15.95
N GLY A 14 -7.22 -6.42 -16.18
CA GLY A 14 -6.93 -5.39 -17.18
C GLY A 14 -7.30 -3.96 -16.78
N LEU A 15 -7.95 -3.75 -15.63
CA LEU A 15 -8.40 -2.42 -15.20
C LEU A 15 -7.37 -1.67 -14.35
N VAL A 16 -6.37 -2.37 -13.80
CA VAL A 16 -5.40 -1.81 -12.85
C VAL A 16 -3.99 -1.85 -13.40
N TRP A 17 -3.41 -0.67 -13.60
CA TRP A 17 -1.97 -0.46 -13.74
C TRP A 17 -1.43 0.14 -12.44
N VAL A 18 -0.29 -0.37 -11.97
CA VAL A 18 0.28 0.02 -10.67
C VAL A 18 1.63 0.69 -10.90
N THR A 19 1.77 1.90 -10.37
CA THR A 19 3.01 2.65 -10.36
C THR A 19 3.35 3.07 -8.93
N GLY A 20 4.62 2.94 -8.56
CA GLY A 20 5.15 3.45 -7.28
C GLY A 20 5.77 4.83 -7.47
N TYR A 21 6.13 5.50 -6.37
CA TYR A 21 6.86 6.78 -6.40
C TYR A 21 6.15 7.90 -7.20
N ALA A 22 4.82 7.85 -7.28
CA ALA A 22 4.06 8.69 -8.20
C ALA A 22 3.72 10.09 -7.65
N ASN A 23 3.66 10.25 -6.33
CA ASN A 23 3.32 11.52 -5.68
C ASN A 23 4.36 11.93 -4.64
N ASP A 24 4.87 10.96 -3.88
CA ASP A 24 5.85 11.16 -2.82
C ASP A 24 6.55 9.81 -2.54
N VAL A 25 7.64 9.84 -1.76
CA VAL A 25 8.46 8.68 -1.39
C VAL A 25 8.58 8.62 0.13
N MET A 26 7.57 8.03 0.77
CA MET A 26 7.50 7.86 2.22
C MET A 26 7.71 6.39 2.62
N ALA A 27 8.96 5.99 2.84
CA ALA A 27 9.33 4.64 3.26
C ALA A 27 8.75 3.49 2.42
N TYR A 28 9.03 2.26 2.84
CA TYR A 28 8.24 1.13 2.36
C TYR A 28 6.89 1.15 3.06
N ILE A 29 5.83 0.89 2.29
CA ILE A 29 4.49 0.68 2.83
C ILE A 29 4.21 -0.83 2.73
N PRO A 30 4.29 -1.57 3.85
CA PRO A 30 4.10 -3.01 3.85
C PRO A 30 2.62 -3.38 3.71
N SER A 31 2.37 -4.64 3.37
CA SER A 31 1.07 -5.27 3.65
C SER A 31 0.95 -5.59 5.14
N GLU A 32 -0.25 -5.95 5.61
CA GLU A 32 -0.48 -6.30 7.01
C GLU A 32 0.34 -7.53 7.43
N ARG A 33 0.58 -8.47 6.49
CA ARG A 33 1.43 -9.63 6.72
C ARG A 33 2.89 -9.21 6.94
N VAL A 34 3.46 -8.42 6.03
CA VAL A 34 4.85 -7.95 6.11
C VAL A 34 5.05 -7.02 7.30
N LEU A 35 4.07 -6.19 7.64
CA LEU A 35 4.09 -5.34 8.82
C LEU A 35 4.23 -6.16 10.11
N ARG A 36 3.47 -7.27 10.22
CA ARG A 36 3.55 -8.18 11.37
C ARG A 36 4.86 -8.98 11.40
N GLU A 37 5.37 -9.40 10.25
CA GLU A 37 6.64 -10.12 10.15
C GLU A 37 7.85 -9.22 10.46
N GLY A 38 7.75 -7.91 10.20
CA GLY A 38 8.80 -6.94 10.43
C GLY A 38 9.90 -6.99 9.36
N GLY A 39 11.14 -6.74 9.76
CA GLY A 39 12.28 -6.66 8.85
C GLY A 39 12.38 -5.32 8.12
N TYR A 40 13.09 -5.30 6.98
CA TYR A 40 13.41 -4.02 6.34
C TYR A 40 12.17 -3.25 5.89
N GLU A 41 11.26 -3.89 5.16
CA GLU A 41 10.06 -3.24 4.62
C GLU A 41 8.98 -2.98 5.70
N GLY A 42 8.90 -3.85 6.72
CA GLY A 42 7.86 -3.78 7.77
C GLY A 42 8.25 -2.99 9.02
N GLU A 43 9.54 -2.73 9.24
CA GLU A 43 10.02 -2.19 10.52
C GLU A 43 11.11 -1.13 10.42
N SER A 44 12.19 -1.38 9.67
CA SER A 44 13.40 -0.56 9.81
C SER A 44 13.66 0.43 8.70
N SER A 45 13.07 0.26 7.50
CA SER A 45 13.33 1.17 6.37
C SER A 45 12.92 2.61 6.64
N MET A 46 11.94 2.85 7.52
CA MET A 46 11.37 4.17 7.79
C MET A 46 12.38 5.16 8.39
N VAL A 47 13.46 4.67 9.02
CA VAL A 47 14.53 5.52 9.59
C VAL A 47 15.22 6.35 8.51
N TYR A 48 15.38 5.81 7.29
CA TYR A 48 16.01 6.51 6.16
C TYR A 48 15.13 7.61 5.58
N TYR A 49 13.86 7.64 5.97
CA TYR A 49 12.87 8.64 5.56
C TYR A 49 12.52 9.60 6.69
N MET A 50 13.34 9.64 7.76
CA MET A 50 13.15 10.50 8.93
C MET A 50 11.81 10.27 9.66
N MET A 51 11.23 9.08 9.53
CA MET A 51 10.00 8.66 10.20
C MET A 51 10.28 7.39 11.03
N PRO A 52 10.99 7.47 12.18
CA PRO A 52 11.51 6.29 12.88
C PRO A 52 10.44 5.56 13.70
N SER A 53 9.36 5.13 13.06
CA SER A 53 8.27 4.36 13.65
C SER A 53 7.62 3.46 12.59
N LYS A 54 7.15 2.29 13.01
CA LYS A 54 6.35 1.41 12.14
C LYS A 54 5.08 2.12 11.71
N TRP A 55 4.57 1.74 10.54
CA TRP A 55 3.19 2.04 10.20
C TRP A 55 2.24 1.40 11.22
N ALA A 56 1.12 2.06 11.48
CA ALA A 56 0.05 1.47 12.28
C ALA A 56 -0.57 0.27 11.53
N SER A 57 -1.00 -0.74 12.28
CA SER A 57 -1.79 -1.86 11.74
C SER A 57 -3.04 -1.34 11.02
N GLY A 58 -3.45 -2.01 9.95
CA GLY A 58 -4.58 -1.61 9.11
C GLY A 58 -4.22 -0.59 8.03
N ILE A 59 -2.93 -0.24 7.87
CA ILE A 59 -2.48 0.65 6.79
C ILE A 59 -2.84 0.11 5.41
N GLU A 60 -2.71 -1.20 5.20
CA GLU A 60 -3.07 -1.85 3.93
C GLU A 60 -4.55 -1.67 3.62
N GLU A 61 -5.41 -1.94 4.59
CA GLU A 61 -6.85 -1.83 4.41
C GLU A 61 -7.29 -0.39 4.17
N ARG A 62 -6.65 0.56 4.86
CA ARG A 62 -6.93 1.99 4.65
C ARG A 62 -6.63 2.42 3.23
N ILE A 63 -5.49 1.99 2.68
CA ILE A 63 -5.10 2.29 1.30
C ILE A 63 -6.05 1.61 0.31
N VAL A 64 -6.30 0.31 0.48
CA VAL A 64 -7.16 -0.45 -0.43
C VAL A 64 -8.60 0.07 -0.40
N GLY A 65 -9.14 0.37 0.77
CA GLY A 65 -10.47 0.99 0.92
C GLY A 65 -10.57 2.33 0.18
N THR A 66 -9.55 3.19 0.33
CA THR A 66 -9.51 4.48 -0.39
C THR A 66 -9.46 4.26 -1.91
N VAL A 67 -8.72 3.26 -2.39
CA VAL A 67 -8.69 2.92 -3.83
C VAL A 67 -10.07 2.48 -4.32
N HIS A 68 -10.80 1.66 -3.56
CA HIS A 68 -12.18 1.25 -3.92
C HIS A 68 -13.15 2.44 -3.97
N GLU A 69 -13.06 3.36 -3.01
CA GLU A 69 -13.86 4.58 -2.98
C GLU A 69 -13.61 5.43 -4.24
N LEU A 70 -12.34 5.67 -4.58
CA LEU A 70 -11.96 6.45 -5.76
C LEU A 70 -12.36 5.76 -7.07
N PHE A 71 -12.17 4.44 -7.16
CA PHE A 71 -12.58 3.67 -8.33
C PHE A 71 -14.10 3.74 -8.56
N SER A 72 -14.88 3.62 -7.50
CA SER A 72 -16.34 3.74 -7.53
C SER A 72 -16.82 5.16 -7.83
N ALA A 73 -16.04 6.19 -7.47
CA ALA A 73 -16.34 7.57 -7.83
C ALA A 73 -16.03 7.86 -9.30
N ALA A 74 -14.92 7.33 -9.84
CA ALA A 74 -14.50 7.53 -11.22
C ALA A 74 -15.30 6.70 -12.25
N SER A 75 -15.96 5.63 -11.80
CA SER A 75 -16.79 4.77 -12.65
C SER A 75 -18.25 5.23 -12.77
N ARG A 76 -18.62 6.37 -12.15
CA ARG A 76 -19.91 7.04 -12.31
C ARG A 76 -19.85 8.04 -13.45
#